data_AF-A0A8R7UHK0-F1
#
_entry.id   AF-A0A8R7UHK0-F1
#
_cell.length_a   1.000
_cell.length_b   1.000
_cell.length_c   1.000
_cell.angle_alpha   90.00
_cell.angle_beta   90.00
_cell.angle_gamma   90.00
#
_symmetry.space_group_name_H-M   'P 1'
#
loop_
_entity.id
_entity.type
_entity.pdbx_description
1 polymer ?
#
loop_
_entity_poly.entity_id
_entity_poly.type
_entity_poly.pdbx_seq_one_letter_code
_entity_poly.pdbx_strand_id
1 'polypeptide(L)'
;MAMDSFVWMNATVCVASPSSIAVVIWFLNTPLVICAQPGDKGWKIIHTDIQLSNTLPFDGGLYGVTRVGRQLLQVYPVPDDPHTNAVVAEVPKELGDPESCLYYLMESMGAMHVDVLHRVVRDTFGPVTSTIFRVDLRRRELVRVTSLGDRALFISRDRCLSVLSRDLPSISGNSVYFARPGEDPVEVYPLCDGSFESTVTASQSSDIRNGVLPTSVRPFTLADHLATYCRHREWTRGLMFHEHCYMRPTWSELWKRMTAQDSEVVVSRLRTTERELKKVELPDLLSSVSARTLSQV
;
A
#
# COMPACT_ATOMS: atom_id res chain seq x y z
N MET A 1 -16.62 14.65 7.38
CA MET A 1 -16.34 13.25 7.79
C MET A 1 -14.97 13.28 8.45
N ALA A 2 -14.90 13.15 9.78
CA ALA A 2 -13.62 13.24 10.48
C ALA A 2 -12.74 12.07 10.02
N MET A 3 -11.55 12.37 9.50
CA MET A 3 -10.56 11.35 9.16
C MET A 3 -10.23 10.57 10.44
N ASP A 4 -10.57 9.28 10.40
CA ASP A 4 -10.18 8.24 11.34
C ASP A 4 -8.79 8.53 11.96
N SER A 5 -8.76 8.93 13.23
CA SER A 5 -7.54 9.31 13.98
C SER A 5 -6.62 8.13 14.32
N PHE A 6 -6.76 7.02 13.62
CA PHE A 6 -5.96 5.82 13.82
C PHE A 6 -4.57 6.02 13.20
N VAL A 7 -3.53 5.73 13.98
CA VAL A 7 -2.18 5.58 13.44
C VAL A 7 -2.12 4.18 12.83
N TRP A 8 -2.40 4.08 11.54
CA TRP A 8 -2.39 2.83 10.79
C TRP A 8 -0.95 2.33 10.69
N MET A 9 -0.71 1.16 11.26
CA MET A 9 0.59 0.51 11.33
C MET A 9 0.59 -0.73 10.44
N ASN A 10 1.60 -0.83 9.60
CA ASN A 10 1.91 -2.05 8.88
C ASN A 10 3.22 -2.62 9.41
N ALA A 11 3.36 -3.94 9.33
CA ALA A 11 4.56 -4.64 9.78
C ALA A 11 4.93 -5.74 8.80
N THR A 12 6.23 -6.01 8.69
CA THR A 12 6.76 -7.16 7.96
C THR A 12 7.98 -7.73 8.66
N VAL A 13 8.30 -8.98 8.35
CA VAL A 13 9.56 -9.61 8.75
C VAL A 13 10.52 -9.57 7.57
N CYS A 14 11.70 -9.03 7.79
CA CYS A 14 12.79 -8.93 6.84
C CYS A 14 13.99 -9.77 7.30
N VAL A 15 14.89 -10.07 6.38
CA VAL A 15 16.18 -10.70 6.66
C VAL A 15 17.14 -9.62 7.11
N ALA A 16 17.64 -9.73 8.34
CA ALA A 16 18.66 -8.82 8.88
C ALA A 16 20.08 -9.33 8.62
N SER A 17 20.26 -10.65 8.68
CA SER A 17 21.50 -11.35 8.36
C SER A 17 21.19 -12.81 8.00
N PRO A 18 22.16 -13.62 7.52
CA PRO A 18 21.91 -15.02 7.15
C PRO A 18 21.29 -15.89 8.27
N SER A 19 21.40 -15.46 9.53
CA SER A 19 20.87 -16.17 10.70
C SER A 19 19.97 -15.28 11.58
N SER A 20 19.50 -14.14 11.08
CA SER A 20 18.71 -13.19 11.86
C SER A 20 17.62 -12.52 11.03
N ILE A 21 16.58 -12.09 11.72
CA ILE A 21 15.44 -11.37 11.16
C ILE A 21 15.35 -9.97 11.75
N ALA A 22 14.64 -9.09 11.07
CA ALA A 22 14.16 -7.83 11.61
C ALA A 22 12.65 -7.76 11.47
N VAL A 23 11.97 -7.26 12.49
CA VAL A 23 10.59 -6.79 12.34
C VAL A 23 10.65 -5.32 11.95
N VAL A 24 10.09 -4.97 10.80
CA VAL A 24 10.04 -3.60 10.28
C VAL A 24 8.60 -3.13 10.32
N ILE A 25 8.39 -1.94 10.89
CA ILE A 25 7.09 -1.32 11.08
C ILE A 25 7.10 0.05 10.41
N TRP A 26 6.00 0.38 9.71
CA TRP A 26 5.79 1.68 9.11
C TRP A 26 4.35 2.14 9.26
N PHE A 27 4.14 3.43 9.05
CA PHE A 27 2.84 4.07 9.25
C PHE A 27 2.36 4.75 7.96
N LEU A 28 1.09 4.54 7.58
CA LEU A 28 0.56 5.05 6.31
C LEU A 28 0.46 6.59 6.26
N ASN A 29 0.22 7.22 7.42
CA ASN A 29 -0.02 8.65 7.54
C ASN A 29 1.08 9.38 8.31
N THR A 30 2.16 8.70 8.66
CA THR A 30 3.27 9.28 9.44
C THR A 30 4.58 8.86 8.76
N PRO A 31 5.50 9.80 8.46
CA PRO A 31 6.78 9.49 7.83
C PRO A 31 7.74 8.86 8.85
N LEU A 32 7.42 7.65 9.31
CA LEU A 32 8.19 6.95 10.32
C LEU A 32 8.28 5.48 9.94
N VAL A 33 9.51 4.97 9.91
CA VAL A 33 9.80 3.55 9.80
C VAL A 33 10.73 3.17 10.94
N ILE A 34 10.35 2.12 11.66
CA ILE A 34 11.12 1.58 12.79
C ILE A 34 11.40 0.10 12.56
N CYS A 35 12.48 -0.41 13.15
CA CYS A 35 12.78 -1.83 13.13
C CYS A 35 13.29 -2.34 14.47
N ALA A 36 13.19 -3.64 14.69
CA ALA A 36 13.78 -4.32 15.82
C ALA A 36 14.33 -5.68 15.39
N GLN A 37 15.51 -6.03 15.88
CA GLN A 37 16.15 -7.33 15.67
C GLN A 37 16.24 -8.12 16.98
N PRO A 38 16.39 -9.46 16.92
CA PRO A 38 16.75 -10.26 18.10
C PRO A 38 18.00 -9.71 18.79
N GLY A 39 17.88 -9.40 20.08
CA GLY A 39 18.96 -8.82 20.89
C GLY A 39 18.93 -7.30 21.03
N ASP A 40 18.10 -6.60 20.25
CA ASP A 40 17.90 -5.16 20.43
C ASP A 40 17.15 -4.86 21.73
N LYS A 41 17.60 -3.82 22.45
CA LYS A 41 16.94 -3.36 23.70
C LYS A 41 15.61 -2.63 23.45
N GLY A 42 15.27 -2.33 22.20
CA GLY A 42 14.08 -1.60 21.80
C GLY A 42 14.03 -1.36 20.29
N TRP A 43 12.98 -0.65 19.85
CA TRP A 43 12.81 -0.27 18.45
C TRP A 43 13.82 0.80 18.05
N LYS A 44 14.43 0.65 16.88
CA LYS A 44 15.32 1.62 16.24
C LYS A 44 14.55 2.36 15.15
N ILE A 45 14.71 3.66 15.10
CA ILE A 45 14.17 4.48 14.02
C ILE A 45 15.13 4.37 12.84
N ILE A 46 14.62 3.99 11.67
CA ILE A 46 15.43 3.88 10.44
C ILE A 46 15.11 4.97 9.42
N HIS A 47 13.89 5.51 9.41
CA HIS A 47 13.50 6.64 8.54
C HIS A 47 12.53 7.57 9.29
N THR A 48 12.67 8.89 9.14
CA THR A 48 11.82 9.94 9.77
C THR A 48 11.21 10.94 8.78
N ASP A 49 11.57 10.81 7.50
CA ASP A 49 11.28 11.76 6.43
C ASP A 49 10.63 11.10 5.22
N ILE A 50 10.55 9.76 5.19
CA ILE A 50 9.97 9.00 4.09
C ILE A 50 8.50 8.70 4.38
N GLN A 51 7.62 9.26 3.55
CA GLN A 51 6.22 8.85 3.49
C GLN A 51 6.00 7.86 2.34
N LEU A 52 5.56 6.64 2.66
CA LEU A 52 5.35 5.57 1.70
C LEU A 52 3.89 5.55 1.21
N SER A 53 3.68 5.40 -0.10
CA SER A 53 2.36 5.27 -0.72
C SER A 53 1.91 3.82 -0.82
N ASN A 54 2.84 2.94 -1.20
CA ASN A 54 2.67 1.49 -1.28
C ASN A 54 4.00 0.80 -0.97
N THR A 55 3.94 -0.42 -0.44
CA THR A 55 5.10 -1.16 0.07
C THR A 55 4.99 -2.63 -0.26
N LEU A 56 6.15 -3.26 -0.50
CA LEU A 56 6.25 -4.68 -0.81
C LEU A 56 7.41 -5.31 -0.02
N PRO A 57 7.12 -6.27 0.88
CA PRO A 57 8.12 -7.22 1.33
C PRO A 57 8.53 -8.12 0.16
N PHE A 58 9.81 -8.16 -0.19
CA PHE A 58 10.31 -8.95 -1.33
C PHE A 58 11.74 -9.38 -1.07
N ASP A 59 12.04 -10.66 -1.32
CA ASP A 59 13.38 -11.24 -1.20
C ASP A 59 14.10 -10.87 0.11
N GLY A 60 13.37 -10.93 1.23
CA GLY A 60 13.88 -10.59 2.56
C GLY A 60 14.03 -9.09 2.86
N GLY A 61 13.79 -8.19 1.90
CA GLY A 61 13.77 -6.75 2.09
C GLY A 61 12.37 -6.15 2.20
N LEU A 62 12.32 -4.85 2.53
CA LEU A 62 11.12 -4.01 2.41
C LEU A 62 11.40 -2.95 1.36
N TYR A 63 10.55 -2.90 0.34
CA TYR A 63 10.59 -1.88 -0.71
C TYR A 63 9.34 -1.02 -0.65
N GLY A 64 9.44 0.21 -1.13
CA GLY A 64 8.31 1.12 -1.12
C GLY A 64 8.43 2.25 -2.12
N VAL A 65 7.29 2.75 -2.58
CA VAL A 65 7.22 3.96 -3.41
C VAL A 65 6.93 5.15 -2.52
N THR A 66 7.64 6.26 -2.74
CA THR A 66 7.38 7.49 -1.98
C THR A 66 6.04 8.11 -2.37
N ARG A 67 5.41 8.84 -1.45
CA ARG A 67 4.10 9.47 -1.71
C ARG A 67 4.20 10.70 -2.61
N VAL A 68 5.31 11.44 -2.51
CA VAL A 68 5.52 12.71 -3.21
C VAL A 68 6.28 12.49 -4.53
N GLY A 69 6.82 11.29 -4.77
CA GLY A 69 7.76 11.03 -5.84
C GLY A 69 7.52 9.74 -6.62
N ARG A 70 8.28 9.60 -7.70
CA ARG A 70 8.33 8.44 -8.60
C ARG A 70 9.34 7.38 -8.18
N GLN A 71 9.94 7.56 -7.01
CA GLN A 71 11.10 6.79 -6.59
C GLN A 71 10.66 5.52 -5.88
N LEU A 72 11.18 4.40 -6.36
CA LEU A 72 11.14 3.12 -5.68
C LEU A 72 12.37 3.01 -4.79
N LEU A 73 12.15 2.82 -3.50
CA LEU A 73 13.18 2.75 -2.47
C LEU A 73 13.31 1.35 -1.91
N GLN A 74 14.53 0.96 -1.57
CA GLN A 74 14.78 -0.08 -0.58
C GLN A 74 14.72 0.56 0.81
N VAL A 75 13.61 0.31 1.52
CA VAL A 75 13.35 0.84 2.86
C VAL A 75 14.15 0.05 3.90
N TYR A 76 14.26 -1.27 3.72
CA TYR A 76 15.06 -2.16 4.54
C TYR A 76 15.65 -3.32 3.67
N PRO A 77 16.88 -3.79 3.92
CA PRO A 77 17.84 -3.26 4.88
C PRO A 77 18.32 -1.85 4.49
N VAL A 78 18.64 -1.06 5.51
CA VAL A 78 19.21 0.28 5.31
C VAL A 78 20.65 0.09 4.84
N PRO A 79 21.12 0.79 3.79
CA PRO A 79 22.52 0.74 3.37
C PRO A 79 23.45 1.16 4.52
N ASP A 80 24.56 0.44 4.71
CA ASP A 80 25.55 0.77 5.75
C ASP A 80 26.25 2.12 5.49
N ASP A 81 26.37 2.51 4.22
CA ASP A 81 26.92 3.79 3.80
C ASP A 81 25.79 4.81 3.54
N PRO A 82 25.75 5.94 4.29
CA PRO A 82 24.77 7.02 4.09
C PRO A 82 24.80 7.66 2.70
N HIS A 83 25.89 7.51 1.95
CA HIS A 83 26.01 8.00 0.57
C HIS A 83 25.44 7.02 -0.45
N THR A 84 25.15 5.78 -0.06
CA THR A 84 24.53 4.81 -0.94
C THR A 84 23.08 5.17 -1.18
N ASN A 85 22.73 5.41 -2.46
CA ASN A 85 21.38 5.76 -2.84
C ASN A 85 20.41 4.60 -2.54
N ALA A 86 19.43 4.83 -1.67
CA ALA A 86 18.35 3.89 -1.36
C ALA A 86 17.35 3.73 -2.53
N VAL A 87 17.37 4.64 -3.51
CA VAL A 87 16.58 4.52 -4.73
C VAL A 87 17.08 3.36 -5.58
N VAL A 88 16.21 2.38 -5.79
CA VAL A 88 16.47 1.21 -6.63
C VAL A 88 15.89 1.37 -8.04
N ALA A 89 14.93 2.27 -8.24
CA ALA A 89 14.44 2.64 -9.56
C ALA A 89 13.62 3.95 -9.52
N GLU A 90 13.44 4.61 -10.67
CA GLU A 90 12.58 5.78 -10.81
C GLU A 90 11.57 5.57 -11.93
N VAL A 91 10.29 5.84 -11.65
CA VAL A 91 9.22 5.78 -12.65
C VAL A 91 9.44 6.85 -13.73
N PRO A 92 9.37 6.51 -15.03
CA PRO A 92 9.69 7.45 -16.11
C PRO A 92 8.83 8.72 -16.07
N LYS A 93 9.44 9.88 -16.39
CA LYS A 93 8.81 11.20 -16.27
C LYS A 93 7.65 11.41 -17.23
N GLU A 94 7.64 10.65 -18.32
CA GLU A 94 6.69 10.70 -19.42
C GLU A 94 5.26 10.28 -19.01
N LEU A 95 5.10 9.59 -17.87
CA LEU A 95 3.78 9.18 -17.36
C LEU A 95 2.93 10.33 -16.77
N GLY A 96 3.43 11.57 -16.82
CA GLY A 96 2.70 12.75 -16.31
C GLY A 96 2.93 13.00 -14.83
N ASP A 97 2.21 13.96 -14.25
CA ASP A 97 2.41 14.45 -12.87
C ASP A 97 2.41 13.32 -11.82
N PRO A 98 3.46 13.18 -10.98
CA PRO A 98 3.52 12.15 -9.94
C PRO A 98 2.33 12.17 -8.99
N GLU A 99 1.77 13.35 -8.69
CA GLU A 99 0.63 13.51 -7.78
C GLU A 99 -0.68 13.00 -8.40
N SER A 100 -0.72 12.86 -9.72
CA SER A 100 -1.87 12.31 -10.46
C SER A 100 -1.74 10.80 -10.71
N CYS A 101 -0.71 10.17 -10.16
CA CYS A 101 -0.41 8.74 -10.31
C CYS A 101 -0.59 7.98 -9.00
N LEU A 102 -1.04 6.74 -9.09
CA LEU A 102 -1.06 5.77 -7.99
C LEU A 102 -0.09 4.64 -8.33
N TYR A 103 0.74 4.27 -7.37
CA TYR A 103 1.80 3.30 -7.54
C TYR A 103 1.53 2.07 -6.69
N TYR A 104 1.57 0.89 -7.29
CA TYR A 104 1.28 -0.38 -6.64
C TYR A 104 2.44 -1.33 -6.85
N LEU A 105 3.13 -1.68 -5.77
CA LEU A 105 4.17 -2.69 -5.78
C LEU A 105 3.56 -4.06 -5.56
N MET A 106 4.06 -5.04 -6.29
CA MET A 106 3.64 -6.42 -6.14
C MET A 106 4.70 -7.41 -6.58
N GLU A 107 4.62 -8.61 -6.02
CA GLU A 107 5.36 -9.75 -6.51
C GLU A 107 4.52 -10.51 -7.56
N SER A 108 5.16 -10.88 -8.67
CA SER A 108 4.58 -11.74 -9.71
C SER A 108 5.67 -12.63 -10.29
N MET A 109 5.48 -13.95 -10.22
CA MET A 109 6.42 -14.97 -10.72
C MET A 109 7.85 -14.81 -10.15
N GLY A 110 7.97 -14.49 -8.85
CA GLY A 110 9.26 -14.29 -8.20
C GLY A 110 9.99 -13.00 -8.61
N ALA A 111 9.30 -12.08 -9.29
CA ALA A 111 9.84 -10.78 -9.69
C ALA A 111 8.97 -9.65 -9.15
N MET A 112 9.65 -8.58 -8.72
CA MET A 112 9.00 -7.35 -8.31
C MET A 112 8.49 -6.57 -9.53
N HIS A 113 7.25 -6.12 -9.43
CA HIS A 113 6.59 -5.28 -10.42
C HIS A 113 6.04 -4.02 -9.73
N VAL A 114 5.99 -2.93 -10.49
CA VAL A 114 5.27 -1.71 -10.13
C VAL A 114 4.23 -1.43 -11.20
N ASP A 115 2.97 -1.36 -10.78
CA ASP A 115 1.87 -0.87 -11.61
C ASP A 115 1.63 0.61 -11.30
N VAL A 116 1.61 1.43 -12.35
CA VAL A 116 1.36 2.85 -12.29
C VAL A 116 0.01 3.12 -12.93
N LEU A 117 -0.99 3.34 -12.08
CA LEU A 117 -2.28 3.87 -12.52
C LEU A 117 -2.16 5.39 -12.66
N HIS A 118 -2.21 5.91 -13.87
CA HIS A 118 -2.18 7.35 -14.12
C HIS A 118 -3.52 7.83 -14.66
N ARG A 119 -3.99 8.98 -14.15
CA ARG A 119 -5.23 9.62 -14.60
C ARG A 119 -4.92 10.62 -15.68
N VAL A 120 -5.59 10.50 -16.84
CA VAL A 120 -5.37 11.40 -17.99
C VAL A 120 -5.86 12.83 -17.70
N VAL A 121 -6.79 13.00 -16.77
CA VAL A 121 -7.38 14.29 -16.38
C VAL A 121 -7.50 14.35 -14.86
N ARG A 122 -7.39 15.55 -14.25
CA ARG A 122 -7.70 15.82 -12.82
C ARG A 122 -9.19 15.62 -12.48
N ASP A 123 -9.93 14.88 -13.29
CA ASP A 123 -11.30 14.50 -13.01
C ASP A 123 -11.28 13.17 -12.24
N THR A 124 -11.98 13.16 -11.10
CA THR A 124 -12.10 12.00 -10.20
C THR A 124 -12.69 10.77 -10.90
N PHE A 125 -13.36 10.97 -12.03
CA PHE A 125 -14.03 9.94 -12.84
C PHE A 125 -13.43 9.73 -14.23
N GLY A 126 -12.30 10.38 -14.55
CA GLY A 126 -11.65 10.25 -15.86
C GLY A 126 -11.06 8.85 -16.11
N PRO A 127 -10.77 8.51 -17.40
CA PRO A 127 -10.17 7.23 -17.76
C PRO A 127 -8.81 7.06 -17.06
N VAL A 128 -8.63 5.91 -16.42
CA VAL A 128 -7.38 5.50 -15.77
C VAL A 128 -6.63 4.60 -16.74
N THR A 129 -5.35 4.86 -16.96
CA THR A 129 -4.50 3.96 -17.73
C THR A 129 -3.50 3.30 -16.80
N SER A 130 -3.30 2.00 -16.97
CA SER A 130 -2.29 1.24 -16.24
C SER A 130 -1.03 1.12 -17.10
N THR A 131 0.12 1.41 -16.51
CA THR A 131 1.42 1.06 -17.06
C THR A 131 2.19 0.24 -16.05
N ILE A 132 2.60 -0.96 -16.45
CA ILE A 132 3.30 -1.90 -15.59
C ILE A 132 4.78 -1.93 -15.95
N PHE A 133 5.63 -1.98 -14.93
CA PHE A 133 7.06 -2.19 -15.06
C PHE A 133 7.51 -3.37 -14.20
N ARG A 134 8.43 -4.16 -14.73
CA ARG A 134 9.24 -5.09 -13.96
C ARG A 134 10.45 -4.33 -13.41
N VAL A 135 10.74 -4.52 -12.14
CA VAL A 135 11.87 -3.88 -11.48
C VAL A 135 13.11 -4.75 -11.65
N ASP A 136 14.16 -4.21 -12.28
CA ASP A 136 15.47 -4.84 -12.33
C ASP A 136 16.35 -4.28 -11.21
N LEU A 137 16.36 -4.96 -10.06
CA LEU A 137 17.14 -4.53 -8.89
C LEU A 137 18.65 -4.51 -9.14
N ARG A 138 19.16 -5.30 -10.09
CA ARG A 138 20.59 -5.36 -10.40
C ARG A 138 21.02 -4.16 -11.23
N ARG A 139 20.21 -3.80 -12.23
CA ARG A 139 20.46 -2.65 -13.10
C ARG A 139 19.92 -1.34 -12.54
N ARG A 140 19.09 -1.42 -11.49
CA ARG A 140 18.34 -0.30 -10.92
C ARG A 140 17.45 0.43 -11.93
N GLU A 141 16.79 -0.37 -12.77
CA GLU A 141 16.00 0.11 -13.92
C GLU A 141 14.59 -0.46 -13.90
N LEU A 142 13.66 0.25 -14.55
CA LEU A 142 12.31 -0.23 -14.80
C LEU A 142 12.18 -0.70 -16.25
N VAL A 143 11.75 -1.94 -16.44
CA VAL A 143 11.49 -2.51 -17.77
C VAL A 143 10.00 -2.57 -17.99
N ARG A 144 9.50 -1.81 -18.97
CA ARG A 144 8.06 -1.80 -19.29
C ARG A 144 7.57 -3.19 -19.66
N VAL A 145 6.44 -3.60 -19.08
CA VAL A 145 5.75 -4.85 -19.39
C VAL A 145 4.54 -4.53 -20.26
N THR A 146 4.48 -5.15 -21.43
CA THR A 146 3.37 -4.97 -22.39
C THR A 146 2.34 -6.09 -22.31
N SER A 147 2.70 -7.24 -21.74
CA SER A 147 1.79 -8.36 -21.53
C SER A 147 2.13 -9.12 -20.25
N LEU A 148 1.09 -9.46 -19.51
CA LEU A 148 1.14 -10.33 -18.34
C LEU A 148 0.89 -11.81 -18.70
N GLY A 149 0.57 -12.12 -19.97
CA GLY A 149 0.26 -13.49 -20.40
C GLY A 149 -0.95 -14.06 -19.68
N ASP A 150 -0.79 -15.23 -19.07
CA ASP A 150 -1.81 -15.93 -18.27
C ASP A 150 -1.94 -15.39 -16.83
N ARG A 151 -1.46 -14.16 -16.56
CA ARG A 151 -1.53 -13.56 -15.23
C ARG A 151 -2.58 -12.46 -15.16
N ALA A 152 -3.22 -12.38 -14.01
CA ALA A 152 -4.06 -11.26 -13.61
C ALA A 152 -3.47 -10.60 -12.36
N LEU A 153 -3.50 -9.27 -12.32
CA LEU A 153 -3.05 -8.49 -11.17
C LEU A 153 -4.27 -7.93 -10.45
N PHE A 154 -4.33 -8.07 -9.14
CA PHE A 154 -5.28 -7.39 -8.27
C PHE A 154 -4.51 -6.35 -7.48
N ILE A 155 -4.85 -5.07 -7.67
CA ILE A 155 -4.11 -3.97 -7.06
C ILE A 155 -4.99 -3.22 -6.06
N SER A 156 -4.39 -2.86 -4.92
CA SER A 156 -5.03 -2.07 -3.90
C SER A 156 -4.01 -1.35 -3.02
N ARG A 157 -4.50 -0.39 -2.23
CA ARG A 157 -3.64 0.39 -1.33
C ARG A 157 -3.01 -0.47 -0.23
N ASP A 158 -3.73 -1.48 0.25
CA ASP A 158 -3.27 -2.29 1.38
C ASP A 158 -2.37 -3.44 0.91
N ARG A 159 -2.84 -4.18 -0.10
CA ARG A 159 -2.14 -5.34 -0.66
C ARG A 159 -2.37 -5.41 -2.17
N CYS A 160 -1.42 -6.03 -2.84
CA CYS A 160 -1.53 -6.38 -4.25
C CYS A 160 -1.30 -7.90 -4.39
N LEU A 161 -1.92 -8.51 -5.38
CA LEU A 161 -1.88 -9.96 -5.60
C LEU A 161 -1.73 -10.26 -7.09
N SER A 162 -0.86 -11.18 -7.45
CA SER A 162 -0.79 -11.75 -8.80
C SER A 162 -1.31 -13.18 -8.79
N VAL A 163 -2.20 -13.52 -9.73
CA VAL A 163 -2.75 -14.87 -9.87
C VAL A 163 -2.59 -15.38 -11.30
N LEU A 164 -2.55 -16.70 -11.46
CA LEU A 164 -2.59 -17.37 -12.75
C LEU A 164 -4.05 -17.57 -13.17
N SER A 165 -4.46 -16.95 -14.27
CA SER A 165 -5.83 -17.05 -14.79
C SER A 165 -6.16 -18.44 -15.31
N ARG A 166 -5.17 -19.20 -15.79
CA ARG A 166 -5.38 -20.59 -16.24
C ARG A 166 -5.92 -21.52 -15.15
N ASP A 167 -5.65 -21.19 -13.88
CA ASP A 167 -6.09 -21.96 -12.73
C ASP A 167 -7.44 -21.44 -12.19
N LEU A 168 -7.90 -20.28 -12.69
CA LEU A 168 -9.05 -19.53 -12.20
C LEU A 168 -9.99 -19.17 -13.38
N PRO A 169 -10.94 -20.05 -13.76
CA PRO A 169 -11.71 -19.93 -15.00
C PRO A 169 -12.52 -18.63 -15.18
N SER A 170 -12.85 -17.93 -14.09
CA SER A 170 -13.59 -16.67 -14.11
C SER A 170 -12.71 -15.42 -14.09
N ILE A 171 -11.38 -15.59 -14.13
CA ILE A 171 -10.41 -14.50 -14.12
C ILE A 171 -9.79 -14.39 -15.51
N SER A 172 -9.82 -13.19 -16.08
CA SER A 172 -9.21 -12.90 -17.37
C SER A 172 -7.70 -12.73 -17.18
N GLY A 173 -6.92 -13.48 -17.96
CA GLY A 173 -5.48 -13.24 -18.08
C GLY A 173 -5.20 -11.87 -18.70
N ASN A 174 -3.93 -11.48 -18.68
CA ASN A 174 -3.45 -10.25 -19.27
C ASN A 174 -4.20 -8.98 -18.81
N SER A 175 -4.63 -8.96 -17.55
CA SER A 175 -5.59 -7.97 -17.04
C SER A 175 -5.21 -7.48 -15.64
N VAL A 176 -5.56 -6.22 -15.36
CA VAL A 176 -5.44 -5.58 -14.04
C VAL A 176 -6.83 -5.35 -13.46
N TYR A 177 -7.06 -5.84 -12.25
CA TYR A 177 -8.26 -5.70 -11.46
C TYR A 177 -8.00 -4.70 -10.34
N PHE A 178 -8.85 -3.69 -10.22
CA PHE A 178 -8.80 -2.81 -9.05
C PHE A 178 -10.18 -2.50 -8.52
N ALA A 179 -10.24 -2.33 -7.21
CA ALA A 179 -11.47 -2.05 -6.50
C ALA A 179 -11.69 -0.53 -6.41
N ARG A 180 -12.86 -0.04 -6.87
CA ARG A 180 -13.24 1.37 -6.77
C ARG A 180 -14.61 1.49 -6.11
N PRO A 181 -14.82 2.44 -5.18
CA PRO A 181 -16.17 2.78 -4.74
C PRO A 181 -16.95 3.34 -5.95
N GLY A 182 -17.92 2.60 -6.47
CA GLY A 182 -18.64 2.93 -7.71
C GLY A 182 -19.73 1.92 -8.06
N GLU A 183 -20.46 2.17 -9.16
CA GLU A 183 -21.50 1.26 -9.68
C GLU A 183 -20.93 -0.14 -10.02
N ASP A 184 -19.68 -0.21 -10.47
CA ASP A 184 -18.91 -1.46 -10.61
C ASP A 184 -17.79 -1.48 -9.56
N PRO A 185 -17.88 -2.34 -8.53
CA PRO A 185 -16.92 -2.32 -7.44
C PRO A 185 -15.54 -2.86 -7.82
N VAL A 186 -15.45 -3.63 -8.90
CA VAL A 186 -14.20 -4.20 -9.43
C VAL A 186 -14.13 -3.89 -10.91
N GLU A 187 -13.22 -3.01 -11.29
CA GLU A 187 -12.97 -2.67 -12.68
C GLU A 187 -11.81 -3.51 -13.23
N VAL A 188 -11.95 -3.94 -14.49
CA VAL A 188 -10.95 -4.73 -15.19
C VAL A 188 -10.35 -3.91 -16.32
N TYR A 189 -9.02 -3.88 -16.34
CA TYR A 189 -8.23 -3.25 -17.37
C TYR A 189 -7.43 -4.33 -18.12
N PRO A 190 -7.96 -4.84 -19.25
CA PRO A 190 -7.21 -5.70 -20.15
C PRO A 190 -6.06 -4.92 -20.80
N LEU A 191 -4.86 -5.49 -20.80
CA LEU A 191 -3.70 -4.87 -21.43
C LEU A 191 -3.72 -4.95 -22.97
N CYS A 192 -4.54 -5.83 -23.55
CA CYS A 192 -4.65 -6.02 -25.00
C CYS A 192 -5.29 -4.82 -25.71
N ASP A 193 -6.36 -4.25 -25.13
CA ASP A 193 -7.25 -3.32 -25.84
C ASP A 193 -7.21 -1.91 -25.27
N GLY A 194 -6.55 -1.69 -24.13
CA GLY A 194 -6.38 -0.38 -23.49
C GLY A 194 -7.69 0.28 -23.03
N SER A 195 -8.83 -0.39 -23.21
CA SER A 195 -10.17 0.02 -22.79
C SER A 195 -10.65 -0.82 -21.61
N PHE A 196 -11.36 -0.19 -20.67
CA PHE A 196 -12.01 -0.91 -19.57
C PHE A 196 -13.09 -1.85 -20.08
N GLU A 197 -12.99 -3.12 -19.70
CA GLU A 197 -14.15 -4.00 -19.70
C GLU A 197 -14.81 -3.86 -18.34
N SER A 198 -15.99 -3.24 -18.31
CA SER A 198 -16.85 -3.38 -17.14
C SER A 198 -17.17 -4.87 -17.02
N THR A 199 -17.01 -5.40 -15.81
CA THR A 199 -17.53 -6.75 -15.57
C THR A 199 -19.04 -6.71 -15.82
N VAL A 200 -19.66 -7.83 -16.17
CA VAL A 200 -21.07 -7.91 -16.65
C VAL A 200 -22.12 -7.34 -15.64
N THR A 201 -21.68 -6.82 -14.50
CA THR A 201 -22.41 -6.03 -13.48
C THR A 201 -23.03 -4.73 -13.99
N ALA A 202 -22.58 -4.14 -15.11
CA ALA A 202 -23.21 -2.91 -15.66
C ALA A 202 -24.72 -3.05 -15.92
N SER A 203 -25.19 -4.27 -16.18
CA SER A 203 -26.60 -4.58 -16.47
C SER A 203 -27.57 -4.39 -15.30
N GLN A 204 -27.10 -4.11 -14.07
CA GLN A 204 -27.94 -3.81 -12.90
C GLN A 204 -27.92 -2.31 -12.51
N SER A 205 -27.12 -1.47 -13.19
CA SER A 205 -27.05 -0.02 -12.95
C SER A 205 -28.35 0.73 -13.28
N SER A 206 -29.24 0.14 -14.10
CA SER A 206 -30.56 0.69 -14.37
C SER A 206 -31.48 0.67 -13.14
N ASP A 207 -31.30 -0.28 -12.23
CA ASP A 207 -32.12 -0.39 -11.01
C ASP A 207 -31.67 0.63 -9.95
N ILE A 208 -30.37 0.92 -9.90
CA ILE A 208 -29.78 1.96 -9.04
C ILE A 208 -30.36 3.36 -9.37
N ARG A 209 -30.50 3.66 -10.67
CA ARG A 209 -31.05 4.94 -11.17
C ARG A 209 -32.52 5.16 -10.83
N ASN A 210 -33.27 4.07 -10.63
CA ASN A 210 -34.71 4.11 -10.35
C ASN A 210 -35.06 4.08 -8.86
N GLY A 211 -34.07 4.24 -7.97
CA GLY A 211 -34.30 4.20 -6.51
C GLY A 211 -34.66 2.81 -5.98
N VAL A 212 -34.58 1.77 -6.81
CA VAL A 212 -34.71 0.38 -6.38
C VAL A 212 -33.35 -0.04 -5.83
N LEU A 213 -33.28 0.03 -4.51
CA LEU A 213 -32.10 -0.29 -3.71
C LEU A 213 -31.60 -1.70 -4.04
N PRO A 214 -30.35 -1.90 -4.49
CA PRO A 214 -29.85 -3.26 -4.68
C PRO A 214 -29.82 -3.93 -3.31
N THR A 215 -30.64 -4.98 -3.19
CA THR A 215 -30.42 -6.00 -2.16
C THR A 215 -29.22 -6.79 -2.66
N SER A 216 -28.13 -6.81 -1.89
CA SER A 216 -26.97 -7.67 -2.13
C SER A 216 -27.45 -9.12 -2.07
N VAL A 217 -27.96 -9.65 -3.18
CA VAL A 217 -28.47 -11.03 -3.33
C VAL A 217 -27.89 -11.64 -4.60
N ARG A 218 -26.60 -11.42 -4.85
CA ARG A 218 -25.86 -12.22 -5.82
C ARG A 218 -24.75 -12.99 -5.10
N PRO A 219 -24.43 -14.22 -5.53
CA PRO A 219 -23.18 -14.85 -5.14
C PRO A 219 -22.02 -13.96 -5.60
N PHE A 220 -21.05 -13.72 -4.71
CA PHE A 220 -19.86 -12.96 -5.05
C PHE A 220 -19.00 -13.72 -6.04
N THR A 221 -18.47 -13.00 -7.03
CA THR A 221 -17.53 -13.60 -7.98
C THR A 221 -16.18 -13.86 -7.32
N LEU A 222 -15.36 -14.73 -7.90
CA LEU A 222 -13.99 -14.90 -7.45
C LEU A 222 -13.20 -13.57 -7.51
N ALA A 223 -13.45 -12.74 -8.52
CA ALA A 223 -12.84 -11.42 -8.63
C ALA A 223 -13.22 -10.50 -7.46
N ASP A 224 -14.49 -10.53 -7.02
CA ASP A 224 -14.94 -9.79 -5.83
C ASP A 224 -14.17 -10.23 -4.58
N HIS A 225 -13.96 -11.53 -4.41
CA HIS A 225 -13.23 -12.08 -3.28
C HIS A 225 -11.74 -11.72 -3.30
N LEU A 226 -11.08 -11.83 -4.47
CA LEU A 226 -9.66 -11.48 -4.61
C LEU A 226 -9.43 -9.97 -4.47
N ALA A 227 -10.34 -9.14 -4.99
CA ALA A 227 -10.31 -7.70 -4.79
C ALA A 227 -10.54 -7.32 -3.32
N THR A 228 -11.50 -7.97 -2.65
CA THR A 228 -11.73 -7.79 -1.20
C THR A 228 -10.54 -8.28 -0.39
N TYR A 229 -9.89 -9.38 -0.77
CA TYR A 229 -8.66 -9.83 -0.11
C TYR A 229 -7.56 -8.76 -0.19
N CYS A 230 -7.42 -8.06 -1.32
CA CYS A 230 -6.46 -6.96 -1.44
C CYS A 230 -6.78 -5.75 -0.54
N ARG A 231 -7.97 -5.72 0.06
CA ARG A 231 -8.48 -4.72 1.00
C ARG A 231 -8.57 -5.30 2.41
N HIS A 232 -7.48 -5.18 3.17
CA HIS A 232 -7.31 -5.93 4.42
C HIS A 232 -8.39 -5.60 5.46
N ARG A 233 -8.82 -4.33 5.54
CA ARG A 233 -9.84 -3.85 6.49
C ARG A 233 -11.19 -4.53 6.25
N GLU A 234 -11.62 -4.61 5.01
CA GLU A 234 -12.88 -5.22 4.61
C GLU A 234 -12.80 -6.75 4.80
N TRP A 235 -11.71 -7.36 4.32
CA TRP A 235 -11.48 -8.80 4.42
C TRP A 235 -11.49 -9.32 5.87
N THR A 236 -10.74 -8.68 6.77
CA THR A 236 -10.63 -9.12 8.18
C THR A 236 -11.93 -9.00 8.97
N ARG A 237 -12.83 -8.14 8.50
CA ARG A 237 -14.16 -7.94 9.10
C ARG A 237 -15.22 -8.87 8.51
N GLY A 238 -14.84 -9.71 7.54
CA GLY A 238 -15.77 -10.56 6.80
C GLY A 238 -16.74 -9.75 5.93
N LEU A 239 -16.36 -8.52 5.55
CA LEU A 239 -17.16 -7.65 4.70
C LEU A 239 -16.64 -7.71 3.27
N MET A 240 -17.55 -7.81 2.29
CA MET A 240 -17.18 -7.63 0.89
C MET A 240 -17.00 -6.14 0.58
N PHE A 241 -15.99 -5.82 -0.23
CA PHE A 241 -15.60 -4.42 -0.50
C PHE A 241 -16.77 -3.54 -0.97
N HIS A 242 -17.64 -4.08 -1.84
CA HIS A 242 -18.79 -3.35 -2.37
C HIS A 242 -19.90 -3.15 -1.34
N GLU A 243 -20.03 -4.04 -0.36
CA GLU A 243 -20.96 -3.86 0.75
C GLU A 243 -20.46 -2.76 1.68
N HIS A 244 -19.14 -2.68 1.91
CA HIS A 244 -18.52 -1.66 2.75
C HIS A 244 -18.72 -0.24 2.21
N CYS A 245 -18.53 -0.03 0.90
CA CYS A 245 -18.63 1.28 0.27
C CYS A 245 -20.07 1.84 0.23
N TYR A 246 -21.09 0.97 0.27
CA TYR A 246 -22.50 1.35 0.15
C TYR A 246 -23.34 0.98 1.39
N MET A 247 -22.69 0.88 2.56
CA MET A 247 -23.32 0.55 3.84
C MET A 247 -24.56 1.42 4.13
N ARG A 248 -25.75 0.77 4.23
CA ARG A 248 -27.03 1.45 4.46
C ARG A 248 -27.07 2.18 5.82
N PRO A 249 -27.90 3.24 5.98
CA PRO A 249 -28.15 3.89 7.28
C PRO A 249 -28.58 2.93 8.41
N THR A 250 -29.21 1.81 8.07
CA THR A 250 -29.63 0.75 9.01
C THR A 250 -28.46 -0.01 9.65
N TRP A 251 -27.24 0.13 9.13
CA TRP A 251 -26.02 -0.46 9.69
C TRP A 251 -25.30 0.46 10.68
N SER A 252 -25.94 1.53 11.15
CA SER A 252 -25.39 2.43 12.17
C SER A 252 -24.91 1.68 13.43
N GLU A 253 -25.58 0.59 13.81
CA GLU A 253 -25.18 -0.26 14.93
C GLU A 253 -23.91 -1.06 14.64
N LEU A 254 -23.75 -1.57 13.41
CA LEU A 254 -22.50 -2.22 13.00
C LEU A 254 -21.35 -1.20 12.99
N TRP A 255 -21.58 0.04 12.53
CA TRP A 255 -20.59 1.11 12.63
C TRP A 255 -20.17 1.39 14.06
N LYS A 256 -21.12 1.48 15.00
CA LYS A 256 -20.78 1.65 16.42
C LYS A 256 -19.93 0.51 16.94
N ARG A 257 -20.24 -0.74 16.58
CA ARG A 257 -19.45 -1.92 16.97
C ARG A 257 -18.06 -1.90 16.36
N MET A 258 -17.94 -1.59 15.07
CA MET A 258 -16.65 -1.47 14.38
C MET A 258 -15.80 -0.35 14.98
N THR A 259 -16.37 0.82 15.23
CA THR A 259 -15.69 1.95 15.87
C THR A 259 -15.29 1.63 17.32
N ALA A 260 -16.15 0.93 18.07
CA ALA A 260 -15.83 0.48 19.43
C ALA A 260 -14.67 -0.53 19.43
N GLN A 261 -14.73 -1.55 18.58
CA GLN A 261 -13.64 -2.52 18.41
C GLN A 261 -12.34 -1.84 17.99
N ASP A 262 -12.40 -0.90 17.04
CA ASP A 262 -11.22 -0.15 16.63
C ASP A 262 -10.67 0.72 17.77
N SER A 263 -11.54 1.30 18.61
CA SER A 263 -11.14 2.12 19.76
C SER A 263 -10.35 1.35 20.84
N GLU A 264 -10.55 0.03 20.94
CA GLU A 264 -9.77 -0.85 21.83
C GLU A 264 -8.32 -1.08 21.34
N VAL A 265 -8.07 -0.87 20.04
CA VAL A 265 -6.76 -1.08 19.39
C VAL A 265 -5.94 0.21 19.35
N VAL A 266 -6.46 1.34 19.85
CA VAL A 266 -5.75 2.62 19.89
C VAL A 266 -4.59 2.55 20.88
N VAL A 267 -3.37 2.61 20.38
CA VAL A 267 -2.17 2.86 21.20
C VAL A 267 -2.27 4.28 21.76
N SER A 268 -2.67 4.39 23.03
CA SER A 268 -2.92 5.64 23.76
C SER A 268 -1.74 6.62 23.79
N ARG A 269 -0.52 6.15 23.51
CA ARG A 269 0.73 6.95 23.54
C ARG A 269 1.04 7.77 22.28
N LEU A 270 0.29 7.62 21.18
CA LEU A 270 0.56 8.36 19.93
C LEU A 270 -0.24 9.68 19.81
N ARG A 271 -1.07 10.03 20.80
CA ARG A 271 -1.81 11.31 20.84
C ARG A 271 -0.97 12.50 21.28
N THR A 272 0.26 12.29 21.68
CA THR A 272 1.21 13.36 21.99
C THR A 272 1.63 14.03 20.68
N THR A 273 1.15 15.25 20.49
CA THR A 273 1.39 16.17 19.36
C THR A 273 2.82 16.15 18.85
N GLU A 274 3.04 16.49 17.57
CA GLU A 274 4.34 16.62 16.86
C GLU A 274 5.49 17.27 17.67
N ARG A 275 5.19 18.04 18.72
CA ARG A 275 6.18 18.61 19.66
C ARG A 275 6.81 17.59 20.62
N GLU A 276 6.11 16.52 20.98
CA GLU A 276 6.56 15.54 21.97
C GLU A 276 7.29 14.34 21.32
N LEU A 277 7.12 14.11 20.01
CA LEU A 277 8.01 13.20 19.25
C LEU A 277 9.45 13.74 19.15
N LYS A 278 9.65 15.06 19.32
CA LYS A 278 10.98 15.68 19.52
C LYS A 278 11.52 15.53 20.94
N LYS A 279 10.74 14.99 21.87
CA LYS A 279 11.10 14.77 23.29
C LYS A 279 11.17 13.30 23.68
N VAL A 280 11.06 12.38 22.73
CA VAL A 280 11.45 10.99 23.00
C VAL A 280 12.98 10.99 23.09
N GLU A 281 13.47 11.14 24.31
CA GLU A 281 14.88 11.35 24.62
C GLU A 281 15.75 10.21 24.12
N LEU A 282 16.77 10.62 23.37
CA LEU A 282 18.05 9.95 23.19
C LEU A 282 18.56 9.45 24.55
N PRO A 283 18.90 8.17 24.71
CA PRO A 283 19.83 7.81 25.76
C PRO A 283 21.22 8.33 25.34
N ASP A 284 21.71 9.34 26.06
CA ASP A 284 23.14 9.60 26.24
C ASP A 284 24.00 9.88 24.99
N LEU A 285 23.70 10.93 24.24
CA LEU A 285 24.75 11.58 23.44
C LEU A 285 25.28 12.80 24.19
N LEU A 286 26.54 12.64 24.64
CA LEU A 286 27.42 13.59 25.34
C LEU A 286 27.62 13.37 26.85
N SER A 287 27.67 12.11 27.29
CA SER A 287 28.81 11.75 28.14
C SER A 287 30.06 11.71 27.23
N SER A 288 31.07 12.51 27.56
CA SER A 288 32.37 12.62 26.88
C SER A 288 32.44 13.47 25.59
N VAL A 289 32.35 14.80 25.75
CA VAL A 289 33.34 15.67 25.09
C VAL A 289 34.16 16.36 26.16
N SER A 290 35.33 15.76 26.41
CA SER A 290 36.55 16.36 26.95
C SER A 290 36.52 17.00 28.34
N ALA A 291 36.91 16.21 29.34
CA ALA A 291 37.68 16.70 30.48
C ALA A 291 39.07 17.18 30.01
N ARG A 292 39.38 18.45 30.25
CA ARG A 292 40.70 19.17 30.25
C ARG A 292 40.38 20.65 29.98
N THR A 293 40.73 21.68 30.75
CA THR A 293 41.58 21.88 31.95
C THR A 293 41.40 23.36 32.36
N LEU A 294 41.51 23.67 33.67
CA LEU A 294 42.08 24.91 34.27
C LEU A 294 41.34 26.26 34.03
N SER A 295 40.68 26.86 35.03
CA SER A 295 41.17 27.60 36.21
C SER A 295 41.26 29.13 35.98
N GLN A 296 40.52 29.86 36.83
CA GLN A 296 40.81 31.20 37.38
C GLN A 296 40.86 32.43 36.44
N VAL A 297 40.06 33.42 36.88
CA VAL A 297 39.95 34.85 36.51
C VAL A 297 39.23 35.16 35.21
#